data_AF-A0A7S0VT94-F1
#
_entry.id   AF-A0A7S0VT94-F1
#
_cell.length_a   1.000
_cell.length_b   1.000
_cell.length_c   1.000
_cell.angle_alpha   90.00
_cell.angle_beta   90.00
_cell.angle_gamma   90.00
#
_symmetry.space_group_name_H-M   'P 1'
#
loop_
_entity.id
_entity.type
_entity.pdbx_description
1 polymer ?
#
loop_
_entity_poly.entity_id
_entity_poly.type
_entity_poly.pdbx_seq_one_letter_code
_entity_poly.pdbx_strand_id
1 'polypeptide(L)'
;EVEKKKKKKDKKEKKGKKDKGEDSKNLNDQFGKYGFIRPSEKYQKQDEFRAWLSEVKQIDWGMLQGRDRDELWAEFVEDFNTATLPHVKYYNIYEWEQNDAQKKSAKQHKRHKKARDAAAKGAAKVSDEQQREMELQERRKEKASLEYKTELDAVALAHQAKEKEAMARILTMAMQSKK
;
A
#
# COMPACT_ATOMS: atom_id res chain seq x y z
N GLU A 1 -38.13 -1.16 32.23
CA GLU A 1 -38.29 -2.40 31.44
C GLU A 1 -37.57 -2.42 30.08
N VAL A 2 -36.77 -1.42 29.72
CA VAL A 2 -36.08 -1.36 28.40
C VAL A 2 -34.63 -1.90 28.47
N GLU A 3 -34.03 -1.94 29.65
CA GLU A 3 -32.61 -2.28 29.83
C GLU A 3 -32.31 -3.80 29.80
N LYS A 4 -33.27 -4.63 30.22
CA LYS A 4 -33.14 -6.11 30.19
C LYS A 4 -33.19 -6.69 28.77
N LYS A 5 -33.75 -5.96 27.79
CA LYS A 5 -33.82 -6.41 26.38
C LYS A 5 -32.52 -6.20 25.61
N LYS A 6 -31.70 -5.19 25.95
CA LYS A 6 -30.39 -4.97 25.31
C LYS A 6 -29.35 -6.02 25.71
N LYS A 7 -29.28 -6.40 26.99
CA LYS A 7 -28.34 -7.43 27.48
C LYS A 7 -28.54 -8.84 26.90
N LYS A 8 -29.74 -9.17 26.41
CA LYS A 8 -30.00 -10.45 25.73
C LYS A 8 -29.58 -10.48 24.26
N LYS A 9 -29.41 -9.32 23.61
CA LYS A 9 -29.00 -9.24 22.21
C LYS A 9 -27.48 -9.38 22.06
N ASP A 10 -26.70 -8.77 22.95
CA ASP A 10 -25.23 -8.88 22.96
C ASP A 10 -24.70 -10.28 23.31
N LYS A 11 -25.46 -11.10 24.05
CA LYS A 11 -25.04 -12.47 24.38
C LYS A 11 -25.28 -13.48 23.23
N LYS A 12 -26.07 -13.10 22.21
CA LYS A 12 -26.39 -13.99 21.06
C LYS A 12 -25.42 -13.82 19.89
N GLU A 13 -24.74 -12.68 19.78
CA GLU A 13 -23.78 -12.42 18.68
C GLU A 13 -22.35 -12.93 18.97
N LYS A 14 -22.03 -13.29 20.22
CA LYS A 14 -20.72 -13.85 20.59
C LYS A 14 -20.55 -15.36 20.35
N LYS A 15 -21.52 -16.03 19.72
CA LYS A 15 -21.50 -17.50 19.47
C LYS A 15 -21.12 -17.89 18.03
N GLY A 16 -20.82 -16.92 17.16
CA GLY A 16 -20.62 -17.14 15.73
C GLY A 16 -19.17 -17.12 15.23
N LYS A 17 -18.18 -16.89 16.09
CA LYS A 17 -16.76 -17.01 15.74
C LYS A 17 -16.14 -18.13 16.55
N LYS A 18 -16.47 -19.37 16.17
CA LYS A 18 -15.59 -20.50 16.47
C LYS A 18 -14.45 -20.37 15.46
N ASP A 19 -13.37 -19.73 15.90
CA ASP A 19 -12.06 -19.89 15.29
C ASP A 19 -11.89 -21.38 15.01
N LYS A 20 -11.81 -21.77 13.73
CA LYS A 20 -11.31 -23.08 13.32
C LYS A 20 -9.82 -23.06 13.65
N GLY A 21 -9.52 -23.26 14.94
CA GLY A 21 -8.21 -23.68 15.37
C GLY A 21 -7.85 -24.95 14.62
N GLU A 22 -6.55 -25.15 14.44
CA GLU A 22 -5.96 -26.41 13.98
C GLU A 22 -6.32 -27.53 14.97
N ASP A 23 -7.56 -28.00 14.88
CA ASP A 23 -8.06 -29.15 15.62
C ASP A 23 -7.54 -30.41 14.92
N SER A 24 -6.90 -31.28 15.72
CA SER A 24 -6.44 -32.61 15.35
C SER A 24 -7.41 -33.29 14.39
N LYS A 25 -7.01 -33.45 13.12
CA LYS A 25 -7.84 -34.09 12.11
C LYS A 25 -8.09 -35.55 12.53
N ASN A 26 -9.26 -35.84 13.08
CA ASN A 26 -9.77 -37.19 13.09
C ASN A 26 -9.75 -37.68 11.64
N LEU A 27 -9.12 -38.82 11.36
CA LEU A 27 -9.08 -39.40 10.00
C LEU A 27 -10.49 -39.61 9.44
N ASN A 28 -11.47 -39.85 10.30
CA ASN A 28 -12.89 -39.95 9.93
C ASN A 28 -13.52 -38.66 9.39
N ASP A 29 -13.01 -37.47 9.74
CA ASP A 29 -13.55 -36.18 9.25
C ASP A 29 -12.92 -35.76 7.90
N GLN A 30 -11.99 -36.56 7.37
CA GLN A 30 -11.34 -36.27 6.08
C GLN A 30 -12.17 -36.76 4.89
N PHE A 31 -12.93 -37.83 5.07
CA PHE A 31 -13.75 -38.40 4.00
C PHE A 31 -14.84 -37.42 3.57
N GLY A 32 -14.91 -37.14 2.28
CA GLY A 32 -15.90 -36.21 1.69
C GLY A 32 -15.67 -34.73 2.01
N LYS A 33 -14.51 -34.35 2.58
CA LYS A 33 -14.21 -32.97 2.97
C LYS A 33 -14.35 -31.94 1.83
N TYR A 34 -14.01 -32.34 0.61
CA TYR A 34 -14.06 -31.50 -0.58
C TYR A 34 -15.23 -31.87 -1.52
N GLY A 35 -16.18 -32.66 -1.03
CA GLY A 35 -17.24 -33.29 -1.82
C GLY A 35 -16.94 -34.76 -2.09
N PHE A 36 -17.86 -35.41 -2.80
CA PHE A 36 -17.77 -36.81 -3.18
C PHE A 36 -17.92 -36.92 -4.70
N ILE A 37 -17.00 -37.64 -5.34
CA ILE A 37 -17.04 -37.89 -6.78
C ILE A 37 -17.31 -39.35 -7.06
N ARG A 38 -18.18 -39.60 -8.05
CA ARG A 38 -18.49 -40.94 -8.53
C ARG A 38 -17.57 -41.29 -9.72
N PRO A 39 -17.24 -42.58 -9.93
CA PRO A 39 -16.48 -43.01 -11.10
C PRO A 39 -17.11 -42.57 -12.45
N SER A 40 -18.43 -42.37 -12.50
CA SER A 40 -19.15 -41.88 -13.69
C SER A 40 -18.90 -40.40 -14.02
N GLU A 41 -18.39 -39.60 -13.08
CA GLU A 41 -18.25 -38.14 -13.21
C GLU A 41 -16.91 -37.71 -13.82
N LYS A 42 -16.22 -38.64 -14.51
CA LYS A 42 -14.92 -38.43 -15.17
C LYS A 42 -14.84 -37.13 -15.97
N TYR A 43 -15.91 -36.76 -16.67
CA TYR A 43 -15.97 -35.57 -17.52
C TYR A 43 -15.97 -34.25 -16.74
N GLN A 44 -16.62 -34.20 -15.57
CA GLN A 44 -16.74 -32.97 -14.78
C GLN A 44 -15.43 -32.62 -14.07
N LYS A 45 -14.60 -33.62 -13.81
CA LYS A 45 -13.33 -33.52 -13.07
C LYS A 45 -12.10 -33.82 -13.93
N GLN A 46 -12.23 -33.73 -15.26
CA GLN A 46 -11.11 -34.02 -16.16
C GLN A 46 -9.94 -33.07 -15.95
N ASP A 47 -10.20 -31.80 -15.70
CA ASP A 47 -9.14 -30.80 -15.58
C ASP A 47 -8.33 -31.05 -14.30
N GLU A 48 -9.00 -31.35 -13.19
CA GLU A 48 -8.37 -31.76 -11.94
C GLU A 48 -7.56 -33.05 -12.09
N PHE A 49 -8.13 -34.05 -12.77
CA PHE A 49 -7.47 -35.33 -13.00
C PHE A 49 -6.24 -35.19 -13.90
N ARG A 50 -6.31 -34.38 -14.96
CA ARG A 50 -5.19 -34.13 -15.87
C ARG A 50 -4.03 -33.45 -15.15
N ALA A 51 -4.30 -32.46 -14.30
CA ALA A 51 -3.25 -31.80 -13.53
C ALA A 51 -2.63 -32.73 -12.48
N TRP A 52 -3.43 -33.60 -11.85
CA TRP A 52 -2.90 -34.60 -10.94
C TRP A 52 -2.01 -35.63 -11.66
N LEU A 53 -2.42 -36.10 -12.84
CA LEU A 53 -1.61 -37.01 -13.66
C LEU A 53 -0.27 -36.38 -14.06
N SER A 54 -0.27 -35.15 -14.55
CA SER A 54 0.95 -34.50 -15.02
C SER A 54 1.90 -34.14 -13.89
N GLU A 55 1.38 -33.75 -12.73
CA GLU A 55 2.24 -33.26 -11.64
C GLU A 55 2.59 -34.32 -10.59
N VAL A 56 1.67 -35.22 -10.26
CA VAL A 56 1.89 -36.25 -9.23
C VAL A 56 2.44 -37.51 -9.87
N LYS A 57 1.78 -38.00 -10.93
CA LYS A 57 2.21 -39.22 -11.62
C LYS A 57 3.28 -38.94 -12.69
N GLN A 58 3.45 -37.69 -13.12
CA GLN A 58 4.37 -37.29 -14.19
C GLN A 58 4.07 -38.01 -15.52
N ILE A 59 2.78 -38.24 -15.79
CA ILE A 59 2.30 -38.90 -17.01
C ILE A 59 1.39 -37.95 -17.79
N ASP A 60 1.69 -37.78 -19.08
CA ASP A 60 0.82 -37.03 -19.98
C ASP A 60 -0.43 -37.83 -20.35
N TRP A 61 -1.60 -37.18 -20.30
CA TRP A 61 -2.90 -37.76 -20.66
C TRP A 61 -2.89 -38.50 -22.01
N GLY A 62 -2.16 -37.96 -23.00
CA GLY A 62 -2.06 -38.52 -24.34
C GLY A 62 -1.31 -39.85 -24.43
N MET A 63 -0.48 -40.16 -23.42
CA MET A 63 0.36 -41.37 -23.40
C MET A 63 -0.36 -42.60 -22.82
N LEU A 64 -1.47 -42.42 -22.11
CA LEU A 64 -2.17 -43.53 -21.46
C LEU A 64 -3.10 -44.28 -22.43
N GLN A 65 -3.15 -45.61 -22.32
CA GLN A 65 -4.19 -46.41 -22.96
C GLN A 65 -5.53 -46.30 -22.21
N GLY A 66 -6.64 -46.64 -22.87
CA GLY A 66 -7.99 -46.49 -22.30
C GLY A 66 -8.17 -47.17 -20.94
N ARG A 67 -7.64 -48.39 -20.79
CA ARG A 67 -7.67 -49.15 -19.53
C ARG A 67 -6.88 -48.45 -18.42
N ASP A 68 -5.63 -48.08 -18.70
CA ASP A 68 -4.76 -47.41 -17.72
C ASP A 68 -5.38 -46.08 -17.25
N ARG A 69 -6.08 -45.36 -18.13
CA ARG A 69 -6.83 -44.14 -17.77
C ARG A 69 -7.96 -44.42 -16.79
N ASP A 70 -8.64 -45.55 -16.93
CA ASP A 70 -9.77 -45.90 -16.07
C ASP A 70 -9.27 -46.40 -14.70
N GLU A 71 -8.14 -47.11 -14.67
CA GLU A 71 -7.47 -47.53 -13.43
C GLU A 71 -6.96 -46.31 -12.63
N LEU A 72 -6.23 -45.40 -13.28
CA LEU A 72 -5.74 -44.18 -12.64
C LEU A 72 -6.87 -43.22 -12.25
N TRP A 73 -7.99 -43.24 -12.98
CA TRP A 73 -9.17 -42.49 -12.60
C TRP A 73 -9.82 -43.06 -11.34
N ALA A 74 -9.86 -44.38 -11.17
CA ALA A 74 -10.35 -45.01 -9.95
C ALA A 74 -9.48 -44.65 -8.74
N GLU A 75 -8.15 -44.66 -8.88
CA GLU A 75 -7.20 -44.22 -7.84
C GLU A 75 -7.44 -42.74 -7.47
N PHE A 76 -7.58 -41.87 -8.47
CA PHE A 76 -7.88 -40.45 -8.23
C PHE A 76 -9.22 -40.25 -7.50
N VAL A 77 -10.25 -41.02 -7.84
CA VAL A 77 -11.56 -40.97 -7.17
C VAL A 77 -11.46 -41.38 -5.70
N GLU A 78 -10.68 -42.42 -5.41
CA GLU A 78 -10.41 -42.86 -4.04
C GLU A 78 -9.69 -41.76 -3.25
N ASP A 79 -8.60 -41.23 -3.80
CA ASP A 79 -7.79 -40.21 -3.13
C ASP A 79 -8.55 -38.89 -2.94
N PHE A 80 -9.40 -38.52 -3.90
CA PHE A 80 -10.26 -37.35 -3.80
C PHE A 80 -11.26 -37.52 -2.65
N ASN A 81 -11.95 -38.65 -2.60
CA ASN A 81 -13.00 -38.90 -1.62
C ASN A 81 -12.44 -39.07 -0.21
N THR A 82 -11.25 -39.63 -0.06
CA THR A 82 -10.55 -39.79 1.22
C THR A 82 -9.74 -38.56 1.61
N ALA A 83 -9.70 -37.54 0.75
CA ALA A 83 -8.95 -36.32 0.93
C ALA A 83 -7.43 -36.53 1.15
N THR A 84 -6.85 -37.52 0.47
CA THR A 84 -5.43 -37.91 0.53
C THR A 84 -4.58 -37.32 -0.61
N LEU A 85 -5.18 -36.60 -1.56
CA LEU A 85 -4.43 -35.98 -2.66
C LEU A 85 -3.32 -35.05 -2.12
N PRO A 86 -2.13 -35.00 -2.76
CA PRO A 86 -0.96 -34.31 -2.23
C PRO A 86 -1.14 -32.80 -2.01
N HIS A 87 -2.01 -32.16 -2.80
CA HIS A 87 -2.22 -30.71 -2.74
C HIS A 87 -3.69 -30.34 -2.92
N VAL A 88 -4.12 -29.28 -2.23
CA VAL A 88 -5.53 -28.82 -2.20
C VAL A 88 -6.04 -28.40 -3.58
N LYS A 89 -5.15 -28.02 -4.49
CA LYS A 89 -5.53 -27.58 -5.84
C LYS A 89 -6.22 -28.66 -6.68
N TYR A 90 -5.91 -29.95 -6.44
CA TYR A 90 -6.50 -31.03 -7.23
C TYR A 90 -7.95 -31.33 -6.85
N TYR A 91 -8.48 -30.74 -5.78
CA TYR A 91 -9.91 -30.86 -5.46
C TYR A 91 -10.77 -29.87 -6.27
N ASN A 92 -10.23 -28.67 -6.49
CA ASN A 92 -10.84 -27.62 -7.29
C ASN A 92 -9.76 -26.67 -7.83
N ILE A 93 -9.34 -26.90 -9.07
CA ILE A 93 -8.30 -26.08 -9.71
C ILE A 93 -8.79 -24.66 -9.90
N TYR A 94 -10.04 -24.49 -10.36
CA TYR A 94 -10.60 -23.18 -10.66
C TYR A 94 -10.60 -22.27 -9.42
N GLU A 95 -11.11 -22.76 -8.29
CA GLU A 95 -11.09 -21.98 -7.04
C GLU A 95 -9.67 -21.67 -6.57
N TRP A 96 -8.76 -22.63 -6.72
CA TRP A 96 -7.36 -22.44 -6.34
C TRP A 96 -6.70 -21.35 -7.20
N GLU A 97 -6.87 -21.39 -8.52
CA GLU A 97 -6.32 -20.40 -9.45
C GLU A 97 -6.91 -19.00 -9.21
N GLN A 98 -8.22 -18.91 -9.00
CA GLN A 98 -8.88 -17.64 -8.67
C GLN A 98 -8.33 -17.05 -7.37
N ASN A 99 -8.18 -17.88 -6.34
CA ASN A 99 -7.64 -17.44 -5.06
C ASN A 99 -6.16 -17.05 -5.16
N ASP A 100 -5.36 -17.80 -5.91
CA ASP A 100 -3.96 -17.47 -6.16
C ASP A 100 -3.81 -16.15 -6.93
N ALA A 101 -4.62 -15.96 -7.98
CA ALA A 101 -4.68 -14.70 -8.73
C ALA A 101 -5.09 -13.52 -7.83
N GLN A 102 -6.10 -13.70 -6.98
CA GLN A 102 -6.53 -12.68 -6.01
C GLN A 102 -5.45 -12.37 -4.97
N LYS A 103 -4.73 -13.38 -4.46
CA LYS A 103 -3.61 -13.17 -3.54
C LYS A 103 -2.47 -12.40 -4.19
N LYS A 104 -2.14 -12.74 -5.44
CA LYS A 104 -1.10 -12.05 -6.22
C LYS A 104 -1.50 -10.60 -6.49
N SER A 105 -2.72 -10.35 -6.94
CA SER A 105 -3.22 -8.99 -7.19
C SER A 105 -3.29 -8.16 -5.90
N ALA A 106 -3.79 -8.72 -4.81
CA ALA A 106 -3.83 -8.05 -3.50
C ALA A 106 -2.43 -7.68 -3.00
N LYS A 107 -1.44 -8.58 -3.16
CA LYS A 107 -0.04 -8.32 -2.82
C LYS A 107 0.52 -7.19 -3.68
N GLN A 108 0.23 -7.18 -4.98
CA GLN A 108 0.65 -6.11 -5.89
C GLN A 108 0.02 -4.76 -5.53
N HIS A 109 -1.29 -4.73 -5.28
CA HIS A 109 -1.99 -3.52 -4.83
C HIS A 109 -1.40 -2.98 -3.52
N LYS A 110 -1.11 -3.86 -2.55
CA LYS A 110 -0.48 -3.47 -1.28
C LYS A 110 0.91 -2.88 -1.49
N ARG A 111 1.72 -3.47 -2.39
CA ARG A 111 3.05 -2.93 -2.75
C ARG A 111 2.93 -1.57 -3.42
N HIS A 112 2.03 -1.41 -4.39
CA HIS A 112 1.83 -0.15 -5.09
C HIS A 112 1.32 0.95 -4.15
N LYS A 113 0.37 0.63 -3.26
CA LYS A 113 -0.11 1.55 -2.24
C LYS A 113 1.02 2.02 -1.32
N LYS A 114 1.84 1.08 -0.81
CA LYS A 114 2.99 1.43 0.03
C LYS A 114 4.00 2.32 -0.70
N ALA A 115 4.27 2.05 -1.97
CA ALA A 115 5.16 2.87 -2.79
C ALA A 115 4.58 4.29 -3.00
N ARG A 116 3.29 4.40 -3.31
CA ARG A 116 2.59 5.69 -3.44
C ARG A 116 2.61 6.48 -2.14
N ASP A 117 2.32 5.84 -1.00
CA ASP A 117 2.32 6.50 0.31
C ASP A 117 3.74 6.98 0.69
N ALA A 118 4.77 6.21 0.35
CA ALA A 118 6.16 6.62 0.56
C ALA A 118 6.55 7.81 -0.34
N ALA A 119 6.16 7.79 -1.62
CA ALA A 119 6.39 8.88 -2.56
C ALA A 119 5.66 10.16 -2.12
N ALA A 120 4.40 10.05 -1.68
CA ALA A 120 3.63 11.19 -1.18
C ALA A 120 4.27 11.81 0.08
N LYS A 121 4.78 10.98 1.01
CA LYS A 121 5.54 11.46 2.18
C LYS A 121 6.85 12.13 1.78
N GLY A 122 7.57 11.60 0.79
CA GLY A 122 8.77 12.22 0.25
C GLY A 122 8.48 13.59 -0.37
N ALA A 123 7.46 13.66 -1.23
CA ALA A 123 7.03 14.91 -1.87
C ALA A 123 6.57 15.96 -0.84
N ALA A 124 5.83 15.57 0.19
CA ALA A 124 5.42 16.47 1.26
C ALA A 124 6.62 17.07 2.02
N LYS A 125 7.66 16.26 2.30
CA LYS A 125 8.89 16.75 2.94
C LYS A 125 9.66 17.73 2.05
N VAL A 126 9.73 17.47 0.75
CA VAL A 126 10.40 18.38 -0.20
C VAL A 126 9.65 19.70 -0.30
N SER A 127 8.32 19.66 -0.37
CA SER A 127 7.50 20.88 -0.37
C SER A 127 7.67 21.71 0.91
N ASP A 128 7.72 21.07 2.08
CA ASP A 128 7.94 21.76 3.37
C ASP A 128 9.33 22.42 3.43
N GLU A 129 10.36 21.79 2.86
CA GLU A 129 11.71 22.36 2.79
C GLU A 129 11.81 23.52 1.79
N GLN A 130 11.21 23.38 0.61
CA GLN A 130 11.16 24.44 -0.39
C GLN A 130 10.46 25.70 0.14
N GLN A 131 9.43 25.51 0.97
CA GLN A 131 8.70 26.61 1.60
C GLN A 131 9.58 27.36 2.61
N ARG A 132 10.39 26.64 3.40
CA ARG A 132 11.39 27.24 4.30
C ARG A 132 12.47 28.01 3.54
N GLU A 133 12.98 27.47 2.44
CA GLU A 133 13.99 28.15 1.63
C GLU A 133 13.48 29.46 1.01
N MET A 134 12.23 29.47 0.52
CA MET A 134 11.62 30.68 -0.02
C MET A 134 11.47 31.75 1.07
N GLU A 135 10.98 31.39 2.26
CA GLU A 135 10.87 32.32 3.39
C GLU A 135 12.25 32.91 3.77
N LEU A 136 13.30 32.08 3.77
CA LEU A 136 14.66 32.52 4.08
C LEU A 136 15.22 33.45 2.99
N GLN A 137 14.92 33.19 1.71
CA GLN A 137 15.27 34.08 0.61
C GLN A 137 14.55 35.42 0.70
N GLU A 138 13.26 35.42 1.02
CA GLU A 138 12.49 36.66 1.20
C GLU A 138 13.05 37.49 2.35
N ARG A 139 13.34 36.87 3.50
CA ARG A 139 14.01 37.57 4.61
C ARG A 139 15.36 38.15 4.23
N ARG A 140 16.14 37.44 3.40
CA ARG A 140 17.42 37.96 2.89
C ARG A 140 17.23 39.14 1.94
N LYS A 141 16.25 39.06 1.04
CA LYS A 141 15.91 40.14 0.10
C LYS A 141 15.36 41.37 0.82
N GLU A 142 14.50 41.17 1.81
CA GLU A 142 13.97 42.22 2.66
C GLU A 142 15.10 42.88 3.46
N LYS A 143 16.00 42.08 4.06
CA LYS A 143 17.14 42.63 4.77
C LYS A 143 18.06 43.45 3.84
N ALA A 144 18.37 42.93 2.67
CA ALA A 144 19.17 43.64 1.67
C ALA A 144 18.49 44.91 1.16
N SER A 145 17.16 44.90 0.98
CA SER A 145 16.40 46.09 0.56
C SER A 145 16.33 47.12 1.68
N LEU A 146 16.22 46.69 2.93
CA LEU A 146 16.29 47.57 4.10
C LEU A 146 17.67 48.21 4.23
N GLU A 147 18.73 47.41 4.10
CA GLU A 147 20.12 47.87 4.09
C GLU A 147 20.34 48.91 2.98
N TYR A 148 19.94 48.61 1.74
CA TYR A 148 20.02 49.55 0.62
C TYR A 148 19.25 50.86 0.88
N LYS A 149 18.05 50.76 1.45
CA LYS A 149 17.25 51.95 1.80
C LYS A 149 17.93 52.79 2.88
N THR A 150 18.51 52.16 3.90
CA THR A 150 19.24 52.85 4.96
C THR A 150 20.51 53.54 4.45
N GLU A 151 21.20 52.92 3.49
CA GLU A 151 22.36 53.52 2.82
C GLU A 151 21.97 54.76 2.02
N LEU A 152 20.86 54.70 1.26
CA LEU A 152 20.32 55.86 0.54
C LEU A 152 19.96 57.01 1.48
N ASP A 153 19.26 56.72 2.58
CA ASP A 153 18.88 57.72 3.58
C ASP A 153 20.14 58.37 4.22
N ALA A 154 21.20 57.58 4.49
CA ALA A 154 22.46 58.10 5.01
C ALA A 154 23.19 59.03 4.02
N VAL A 155 23.21 58.67 2.73
CA VAL A 155 23.80 59.52 1.68
C VAL A 155 23.03 60.84 1.54
N ALA A 156 21.70 60.79 1.55
CA ALA A 156 20.85 61.98 1.51
C ALA A 156 21.11 62.91 2.70
N LEU A 157 21.23 62.35 3.91
CA LEU A 157 21.54 63.11 5.12
C LEU A 157 22.93 63.76 5.07
N ALA A 158 23.93 63.04 4.55
CA ALA A 158 25.29 63.56 4.36
C ALA A 158 25.33 64.70 3.33
N HIS A 159 24.55 64.60 2.24
CA HIS A 159 24.41 65.69 1.27
C HIS A 159 23.82 66.94 1.93
N GLN A 160 22.73 66.77 2.69
CA GLN A 160 22.06 67.86 3.39
C GLN A 160 22.97 68.52 4.46
N ALA A 161 23.82 67.74 5.13
CA ALA A 161 24.80 68.26 6.08
C ALA A 161 25.86 69.13 5.39
N LYS A 162 26.37 68.71 4.22
CA LYS A 162 27.32 69.51 3.43
C LYS A 162 26.71 70.83 2.96
N GLU A 163 25.45 70.82 2.52
CA GLU A 163 24.73 72.04 2.15
C GLU A 163 24.59 73.00 3.33
N LYS A 164 24.21 72.50 4.51
CA LYS A 164 24.12 73.31 5.73
C LYS A 164 25.47 73.89 6.14
N GLU A 165 26.54 73.12 6.05
CA GLU A 165 27.91 73.58 6.34
C GLU A 165 28.34 74.67 5.34
N ALA A 166 28.05 74.49 4.05
CA ALA A 166 28.32 75.50 3.02
C ALA A 166 27.54 76.80 3.28
N MET A 167 26.26 76.70 3.62
CA MET A 167 25.43 77.86 3.99
C MET A 167 25.96 78.56 5.26
N ALA A 168 26.36 77.79 6.28
CA ALA A 168 26.94 78.35 7.49
C ALA A 168 28.28 79.07 7.21
N ARG A 169 29.12 78.53 6.33
CA ARG A 169 30.36 79.21 5.88
C ARG A 169 30.05 80.52 5.17
N ILE A 170 29.11 80.52 4.23
CA ILE A 170 28.69 81.74 3.50
C ILE A 170 28.17 82.79 4.49
N LEU A 171 27.31 82.39 5.43
CA LEU A 171 26.76 83.29 6.45
C LEU A 171 27.86 83.86 7.34
N THR A 172 28.84 83.05 7.72
CA THR A 172 29.98 83.47 8.55
C THR A 172 30.85 84.49 7.81
N MET A 173 31.16 84.23 6.53
CA MET A 173 31.90 85.18 5.68
C MET A 173 31.14 86.49 5.50
N ALA A 174 29.81 86.43 5.31
CA ALA A 174 28.96 87.61 5.20
C ALA A 174 28.90 88.44 6.52
N MET A 175 28.99 87.79 7.68
CA MET A 175 29.06 88.48 8.97
C MET A 175 30.43 89.12 9.23
N GLN A 176 31.52 88.51 8.78
CA GLN A 176 32.87 89.08 8.91
C GLN A 176 33.09 90.29 7.99
N SER A 177 32.42 90.35 6.84
CA SER A 177 32.53 91.47 5.88
C SER A 177 31.77 92.75 6.29
N LYS A 178 30.99 92.73 7.39
CA LYS A 178 30.20 93.89 7.87
C LYS A 178 30.79 94.59 9.11
N LYS A 179 32.00 94.21 9.53
CA LYS A 179 32.80 94.90 10.56
C LYS A 179 33.88 95.74 9.89
#